data_AF-A0A2A2HF10-F1
#
_entry.id   AF-A0A2A2HF10-F1
#
_cell.length_a   1.000
_cell.length_b   1.000
_cell.length_c   1.000
_cell.angle_alpha   90.00
_cell.angle_beta   90.00
_cell.angle_gamma   90.00
#
_symmetry.space_group_name_H-M   'P 1'
#
loop_
_entity.id
_entity.type
_entity.pdbx_description
1 polymer ?
#
loop_
_entity_poly.entity_id
_entity_poly.type
_entity_poly.pdbx_seq_one_letter_code
_entity_poly.pdbx_strand_id
1 'polypeptide(L)'
;MNKDEKQKEDKYIEEHWMSKNMILLKKDYPELYKNMAELKEIIYTDNVHDDRTLKLVSIALTAANEDIRGTRKQIISGIKEFNFTREELIDILKVVLLLAGKPAFMKAIGIVYDETGGE
;
A
#
# COMPACT_ATOMS: atom_id res chain seq x y z
N MET A 1 6.47 -9.63 28.56
CA MET A 1 6.13 -8.40 27.81
C MET A 1 5.21 -7.57 28.68
N ASN A 2 5.60 -6.35 29.02
CA ASN A 2 4.76 -5.44 29.82
C ASN A 2 3.62 -4.86 28.94
N LYS A 3 2.62 -4.20 29.55
CA LYS A 3 1.48 -3.62 28.81
C LYS A 3 1.91 -2.55 27.79
N ASP A 4 2.90 -1.74 28.10
CA ASP A 4 3.43 -0.66 27.26
C ASP A 4 4.20 -1.21 26.04
N GLU A 5 4.97 -2.28 26.22
CA GLU A 5 5.71 -2.96 25.15
C GLU A 5 4.75 -3.59 24.12
N LYS A 6 3.71 -4.27 24.61
CA LYS A 6 2.68 -4.85 23.75
C LYS A 6 1.95 -3.78 22.94
N GLN A 7 1.62 -2.67 23.58
CA GLN A 7 0.88 -1.58 22.94
C GLN A 7 1.71 -0.87 21.85
N LYS A 8 3.03 -0.76 22.06
CA LYS A 8 3.97 -0.27 21.04
C LYS A 8 4.08 -1.23 19.85
N GLU A 9 4.16 -2.53 20.12
CA GLU A 9 4.24 -3.55 19.08
C GLU A 9 2.96 -3.62 18.23
N ASP A 10 1.79 -3.64 18.88
CA ASP A 10 0.50 -3.64 18.20
C ASP A 10 0.35 -2.42 17.28
N LYS A 11 0.76 -1.24 17.76
CA LYS A 11 0.77 -0.01 16.97
C LYS A 11 1.72 -0.11 15.77
N TYR A 12 2.92 -0.65 15.95
CA TYR A 12 3.86 -0.86 14.86
C TYR A 12 3.29 -1.79 13.79
N ILE A 13 2.69 -2.93 14.20
CA ILE A 13 2.06 -3.88 13.27
C ILE A 13 0.93 -3.21 12.50
N GLU A 14 0.07 -2.46 13.19
CA GLU A 14 -1.03 -1.75 12.55
C GLU A 14 -0.54 -0.75 11.50
N GLU A 15 0.47 0.05 11.81
CA GLU A 15 1.02 1.05 10.90
C GLU A 15 1.74 0.41 9.71
N HIS A 16 2.60 -0.59 9.97
CA HIS A 16 3.41 -1.26 8.94
C HIS A 16 2.57 -2.09 7.95
N TRP A 17 1.46 -2.66 8.40
CA TRP A 17 0.54 -3.45 7.58
C TRP A 17 -0.72 -2.68 7.16
N MET A 18 -0.88 -1.44 7.63
CA MET A 18 -2.09 -0.63 7.49
C MET A 18 -3.37 -1.42 7.88
N SER A 19 -3.29 -2.25 8.91
CA SER A 19 -4.36 -3.19 9.28
C SER A 19 -4.28 -3.64 10.73
N LYS A 20 -5.34 -3.36 11.50
CA LYS A 20 -5.52 -3.89 12.88
C LYS A 20 -5.65 -5.41 12.92
N ASN A 21 -6.15 -6.02 11.85
CA ASN A 21 -6.38 -7.47 11.80
C ASN A 21 -5.08 -8.28 11.75
N MET A 22 -3.95 -7.65 11.41
CA MET A 22 -2.65 -8.34 11.44
C MET A 22 -2.19 -8.69 12.85
N ILE A 23 -2.66 -7.96 13.86
CA ILE A 23 -2.42 -8.31 15.27
C ILE A 23 -3.11 -9.63 15.62
N LEU A 24 -4.34 -9.83 15.14
CA LEU A 24 -5.09 -11.08 15.31
C LEU A 24 -4.40 -12.23 14.58
N LEU A 25 -3.95 -11.99 13.34
CA LEU A 25 -3.24 -13.00 12.56
C LEU A 25 -1.94 -13.44 13.24
N LYS A 26 -1.15 -12.48 13.78
CA LYS A 26 0.08 -12.79 14.52
C LYS A 26 -0.20 -13.62 15.77
N LYS A 27 -1.30 -13.35 16.46
CA LYS A 27 -1.69 -14.04 17.69
C LYS A 27 -2.22 -15.45 17.41
N ASP A 28 -3.16 -15.58 16.48
CA ASP A 28 -3.93 -16.81 16.27
C ASP A 28 -3.29 -17.72 15.19
N TYR A 29 -2.49 -17.15 14.28
CA TYR A 29 -1.82 -17.83 13.17
C TYR A 29 -0.37 -17.31 12.96
N PRO A 30 0.52 -17.45 13.95
CA PRO A 30 1.86 -16.84 13.93
C PRO A 30 2.73 -17.29 12.75
N GLU A 31 2.59 -18.53 12.31
CA GLU A 31 3.36 -19.04 11.16
C GLU A 31 2.90 -18.40 9.85
N LEU A 32 1.60 -18.19 9.67
CA LEU A 32 1.07 -17.47 8.51
C LEU A 32 1.55 -16.01 8.52
N TYR A 33 1.54 -15.36 9.68
CA TYR A 33 2.09 -14.01 9.83
C TYR A 33 3.57 -13.95 9.41
N LYS A 34 4.37 -14.91 9.89
CA LYS A 34 5.79 -15.00 9.57
C LYS A 34 6.01 -15.19 8.07
N ASN A 35 5.31 -16.13 7.44
CA ASN A 35 5.41 -16.38 6.00
C ASN A 35 5.02 -15.15 5.16
N MET A 36 4.00 -14.40 5.60
CA MET A 36 3.63 -13.14 4.93
C MET A 36 4.70 -12.06 5.07
N ALA A 37 5.31 -11.94 6.25
CA ALA A 37 6.40 -10.99 6.48
C ALA A 37 7.63 -11.34 5.63
N GLU A 38 8.03 -12.61 5.61
CA GLU A 38 9.14 -13.09 4.79
C GLU A 38 8.89 -12.88 3.30
N LEU A 39 7.68 -13.17 2.81
CA LEU A 39 7.31 -12.90 1.43
C LEU A 39 7.44 -11.41 1.09
N LYS A 40 6.98 -10.52 1.98
CA LYS A 40 7.12 -9.07 1.80
C LYS A 40 8.59 -8.69 1.69
N GLU A 41 9.44 -9.14 2.62
CA GLU A 41 10.88 -8.83 2.61
C GLU A 41 11.55 -9.32 1.31
N ILE A 42 11.23 -10.52 0.84
CA ILE A 42 11.77 -11.05 -0.43
C ILE A 42 11.37 -10.17 -1.62
N ILE A 43 10.13 -9.68 -1.64
CA ILE A 43 9.64 -8.79 -2.70
C ILE A 43 10.37 -7.44 -2.71
N TYR A 44 10.95 -6.97 -1.60
CA TYR A 44 11.63 -5.66 -1.57
C TYR A 44 13.17 -5.76 -1.52
N THR A 45 13.76 -6.88 -1.09
CA THR A 45 15.23 -6.97 -0.85
C THR A 45 16.05 -7.33 -2.09
N ASP A 46 15.55 -8.21 -2.97
CA ASP A 46 16.33 -8.82 -4.07
C ASP A 46 15.89 -8.37 -5.47
N ASN A 47 15.42 -7.13 -5.60
CA ASN A 47 14.86 -6.64 -6.87
C ASN A 47 15.81 -5.74 -7.67
N VAL A 48 15.74 -5.88 -8.99
CA VAL A 48 16.41 -4.99 -9.97
C VAL A 48 15.80 -3.58 -9.92
N HIS A 49 14.57 -3.47 -9.42
CA HIS A 49 13.85 -2.21 -9.25
C HIS A 49 13.91 -1.75 -7.80
N ASP A 50 13.97 -0.44 -7.60
CA ASP A 50 13.89 0.14 -6.26
C ASP A 50 12.47 0.04 -5.66
N ASP A 51 12.39 0.12 -4.33
CA ASP A 51 11.14 0.05 -3.57
C ASP A 51 10.14 1.13 -4.01
N ARG A 52 10.64 2.29 -4.42
CA ARG A 52 9.83 3.41 -4.95
C ARG A 52 9.07 2.98 -6.20
N THR A 53 9.76 2.34 -7.15
CA THR A 53 9.17 1.84 -8.39
C THR A 53 8.15 0.73 -8.10
N LEU A 54 8.49 -0.21 -7.23
CA LEU A 54 7.58 -1.30 -6.83
C LEU A 54 6.31 -0.77 -6.14
N LYS A 55 6.41 0.34 -5.41
CA LYS A 55 5.24 1.00 -4.82
C LYS A 55 4.33 1.60 -5.89
N LEU A 56 4.87 2.26 -6.92
CA LEU A 56 4.07 2.75 -8.06
C LEU A 56 3.37 1.58 -8.78
N VAL A 57 4.09 0.48 -9.02
CA VAL A 57 3.49 -0.75 -9.61
C VAL A 57 2.35 -1.27 -8.73
N SER A 58 2.52 -1.30 -7.42
CA SER A 58 1.48 -1.73 -6.48
C SER A 58 0.23 -0.84 -6.55
N ILE A 59 0.41 0.49 -6.67
CA ILE A 59 -0.69 1.43 -6.89
C ILE A 59 -1.40 1.11 -8.21
N ALA A 60 -0.67 0.89 -9.30
CA ALA A 60 -1.24 0.55 -10.60
C ALA A 60 -2.07 -0.74 -10.55
N LEU A 61 -1.54 -1.79 -9.90
CA LEU A 61 -2.19 -3.10 -9.80
C LEU A 61 -3.48 -3.03 -8.97
N THR A 62 -3.46 -2.35 -7.84
CA THR A 62 -4.66 -2.18 -7.00
C THR A 62 -5.72 -1.33 -7.71
N ALA A 63 -5.30 -0.25 -8.39
CA ALA A 63 -6.19 0.61 -9.16
C ALA A 63 -6.83 -0.13 -10.36
N ALA A 64 -6.04 -0.92 -11.09
CA ALA A 64 -6.52 -1.71 -12.23
C ALA A 64 -7.56 -2.77 -11.83
N ASN A 65 -7.46 -3.31 -10.61
CA ASN A 65 -8.44 -4.24 -10.05
C ASN A 65 -9.67 -3.54 -9.42
N GLU A 66 -9.77 -2.22 -9.54
CA GLU A 66 -10.82 -1.41 -8.92
C GLU A 66 -10.93 -1.58 -7.39
N ASP A 67 -9.85 -1.99 -6.74
CA ASP A 67 -9.79 -2.07 -5.27
C ASP A 67 -9.57 -0.68 -4.68
N ILE A 68 -10.67 0.03 -4.45
CA ILE A 68 -10.65 1.41 -3.92
C ILE A 68 -9.92 1.49 -2.57
N ARG A 69 -10.11 0.51 -1.69
CA ARG A 69 -9.50 0.54 -0.35
C ARG A 69 -8.01 0.24 -0.42
N GLY A 70 -7.61 -0.76 -1.22
CA GLY A 70 -6.21 -1.07 -1.47
C GLY A 70 -5.49 0.09 -2.15
N THR A 71 -6.08 0.65 -3.21
CA THR A 71 -5.53 1.79 -3.95
C THR A 71 -5.28 2.98 -3.03
N ARG A 72 -6.26 3.36 -2.20
CA ARG A 72 -6.10 4.46 -1.22
C ARG A 72 -4.97 4.18 -0.23
N LYS A 73 -4.89 2.96 0.32
CA LYS A 73 -3.81 2.59 1.23
C LYS A 73 -2.43 2.68 0.57
N GLN A 74 -2.30 2.17 -0.66
CA GLN A 74 -1.04 2.23 -1.40
C GLN A 74 -0.62 3.67 -1.69
N ILE A 75 -1.56 4.53 -2.12
CA ILE A 75 -1.32 5.97 -2.34
C ILE A 75 -0.86 6.65 -1.04
N ILE A 76 -1.60 6.51 0.06
CA ILE A 76 -1.26 7.12 1.36
C ILE A 76 0.14 6.66 1.83
N SER A 77 0.42 5.35 1.76
CA SER A 77 1.73 4.83 2.14
C SER A 77 2.83 5.36 1.22
N GLY A 78 2.57 5.45 -0.08
CA GLY A 78 3.50 5.98 -1.07
C GLY A 78 3.85 7.45 -0.84
N ILE A 79 2.86 8.28 -0.51
CA ILE A 79 3.07 9.68 -0.14
C ILE A 79 3.92 9.77 1.12
N LYS A 80 3.58 8.99 2.17
CA LYS A 80 4.28 9.05 3.46
C LYS A 80 5.72 8.52 3.39
N GLU A 81 5.95 7.43 2.67
CA GLU A 81 7.24 6.72 2.64
C GLU A 81 8.17 7.26 1.56
N PHE A 82 7.62 7.66 0.40
CA PHE A 82 8.40 8.02 -0.80
C PHE A 82 8.16 9.45 -1.30
N ASN A 83 7.29 10.23 -0.64
CA ASN A 83 6.93 11.59 -1.04
C ASN A 83 6.44 11.68 -2.49
N PHE A 84 5.61 10.73 -2.92
CA PHE A 84 5.04 10.80 -4.27
C PHE A 84 4.24 12.08 -4.48
N THR A 85 4.52 12.75 -5.59
CA THR A 85 3.73 13.92 -6.00
C THR A 85 2.44 13.48 -6.69
N ARG A 86 1.49 14.41 -6.79
CA ARG A 86 0.25 14.18 -7.55
C ARG A 86 0.55 13.81 -8.99
N GLU A 87 1.55 14.44 -9.60
CA GLU A 87 1.97 14.20 -10.97
C GLU A 87 2.49 12.77 -11.15
N GLU A 88 3.35 12.29 -10.25
CA GLU A 88 3.84 10.90 -10.28
C GLU A 88 2.71 9.88 -10.15
N LEU A 89 1.74 10.15 -9.29
CA LEU A 89 0.55 9.31 -9.12
C LEU A 89 -0.34 9.32 -10.37
N ILE A 90 -0.55 10.48 -10.99
CA ILE A 90 -1.32 10.57 -12.23
C ILE A 90 -0.59 9.84 -13.37
N ASP A 91 0.74 9.94 -13.45
CA ASP A 91 1.53 9.29 -14.48
C ASP A 91 1.42 7.77 -14.43
N ILE A 92 1.50 7.17 -13.23
CA ILE A 92 1.29 5.72 -13.12
C ILE A 92 -0.16 5.32 -13.44
N LEU A 93 -1.15 6.15 -13.11
CA LEU A 93 -2.55 5.89 -13.45
C LEU A 93 -2.84 6.00 -14.95
N LYS A 94 -2.04 6.71 -15.75
CA LYS A 94 -2.16 6.67 -17.22
C LYS A 94 -1.94 5.25 -17.76
N VAL A 95 -1.07 4.46 -17.12
CA VAL A 95 -0.89 3.03 -17.46
C VAL A 95 -2.17 2.25 -17.15
N VAL A 96 -2.83 2.56 -16.02
CA VAL A 96 -4.12 1.95 -15.64
C VAL A 96 -5.21 2.31 -16.66
N LEU A 97 -5.27 3.56 -17.13
CA LEU A 97 -6.20 3.96 -18.19
C LEU A 97 -6.00 3.13 -19.46
N LEU A 98 -4.76 2.91 -19.87
CA LEU A 98 -4.41 2.14 -21.05
C LEU A 98 -4.81 0.67 -20.93
N LEU A 99 -4.59 0.05 -19.76
CA LEU A 99 -4.73 -1.40 -19.58
C LEU A 99 -6.10 -1.83 -19.02
N ALA A 100 -6.68 -1.05 -18.11
CA ALA A 100 -7.93 -1.38 -17.39
C ALA A 100 -9.10 -0.44 -17.75
N GLY A 101 -8.84 0.60 -18.56
CA GLY A 101 -9.87 1.49 -19.10
C GLY A 101 -10.31 2.61 -18.15
N LYS A 102 -11.23 3.43 -18.67
CA LYS A 102 -11.68 4.67 -18.03
C LYS A 102 -12.32 4.49 -16.63
N PRO A 103 -13.14 3.46 -16.36
CA PRO A 103 -13.77 3.32 -15.04
C PRO A 103 -12.76 3.17 -13.90
N ALA A 104 -11.78 2.27 -14.06
CA ALA A 104 -10.70 2.06 -13.09
C ALA A 104 -9.87 3.34 -12.88
N PHE A 105 -9.48 3.98 -13.98
CA PHE A 105 -8.74 5.24 -13.97
C PHE A 105 -9.47 6.34 -13.20
N MET A 106 -10.74 6.61 -13.51
CA MET A 106 -11.50 7.70 -12.89
C MET A 106 -11.70 7.49 -11.38
N LYS A 107 -11.92 6.24 -10.95
CA LYS A 107 -11.99 5.92 -9.52
C LYS A 107 -10.68 6.22 -8.80
N ALA A 108 -9.56 5.80 -9.39
CA ALA A 108 -8.23 6.04 -8.82
C ALA A 108 -7.85 7.52 -8.81
N ILE A 109 -8.23 8.28 -9.85
CA ILE A 109 -8.05 9.75 -9.88
C ILE A 109 -8.79 10.41 -8.71
N GLY A 110 -10.05 10.05 -8.45
CA GLY A 110 -10.78 10.59 -7.30
C GLY A 110 -10.02 10.41 -5.99
N ILE A 111 -9.43 9.23 -5.77
CA ILE A 111 -8.61 8.95 -4.59
C ILE A 111 -7.35 9.84 -4.56
N VAL A 112 -6.65 10.02 -5.69
CA VAL A 112 -5.47 10.90 -5.72
C VAL A 112 -5.84 12.32 -5.31
N TYR A 113 -6.96 12.87 -5.78
CA TYR A 113 -7.40 14.21 -5.39
C TYR A 113 -7.80 14.29 -3.91
N ASP A 114 -8.53 13.29 -3.40
CA ASP A 114 -8.89 13.22 -1.97
C ASP A 114 -7.65 13.27 -1.06
N GLU A 115 -6.61 12.48 -1.40
CA GLU A 115 -5.44 12.30 -0.54
C GLU A 115 -4.33 13.36 -0.75
N THR A 116 -4.35 14.09 -1.87
CA THR A 116 -3.34 15.13 -2.18
C THR A 116 -3.87 16.56 -2.06
N GLY A 117 -5.09 16.75 -1.56
CA GLY A 117 -5.73 18.07 -1.44
C GLY A 117 -6.26 18.59 -2.76
N GLY A 118 -7.41 18.08 -3.18
CA GLY A 118 -8.22 18.69 -4.24
C GLY A 118 -8.81 20.02 -3.77
N GLU A 119 -8.80 21.02 -4.65
CA GLU A 119 -9.63 22.22 -4.50
C GLU A 119 -11.12 21.86 -4.49
#